data_AF-A0ABD2MFU7-F1
#
_entry.id   AF-A0ABD2MFU7-F1
#
_cell.length_a   1.000
_cell.length_b   1.000
_cell.length_c   1.000
_cell.angle_alpha   90.00
_cell.angle_beta   90.00
_cell.angle_gamma   90.00
#
_symmetry.space_group_name_H-M   'P 1'
#
loop_
_entity.id
_entity.type
_entity.pdbx_description
1 polymer ?
#
loop_
_entity_poly.entity_id
_entity_poly.type
_entity_poly.pdbx_seq_one_letter_code
_entity_poly.pdbx_strand_id
1 'polypeptide(L)'
;MKATWLLLTVIMVFTIVELAKEAGAEPYDDDDNYPPEDDYSENAIDHLLQSAQKRACIRRGGNCDHRPNDCCYNSSCRCNLWGSNCRCQRMGLFQKWGK
;
A
#
# COMPACT_ATOMS: atom_id res chain seq x y z
N MET A 1 4.83 53.54 -32.35
CA MET A 1 5.82 52.76 -33.12
C MET A 1 6.99 52.27 -32.28
N LYS A 2 7.63 53.08 -31.43
CA LYS A 2 8.75 52.61 -30.59
C LYS A 2 8.34 51.57 -29.53
N ALA A 3 7.17 51.75 -28.91
CA ALA A 3 6.64 50.81 -27.92
C ALA A 3 6.30 49.43 -28.51
N THR A 4 5.82 49.36 -29.74
CA THR A 4 5.53 48.08 -30.41
C THR A 4 6.81 47.32 -30.75
N TRP A 5 7.88 48.01 -31.09
CA TRP A 5 9.20 47.40 -31.32
C TRP A 5 9.80 46.85 -30.02
N LEU A 6 9.68 47.58 -28.91
CA LEU A 6 10.11 47.11 -27.60
C LEU A 6 9.37 45.84 -27.18
N LEU A 7 8.05 45.79 -27.36
CA LEU A 7 7.25 44.60 -27.05
C LEU A 7 7.67 43.39 -27.89
N LEU A 8 7.91 43.58 -29.19
CA LEU A 8 8.38 42.50 -30.07
C LEU A 8 9.77 41.97 -29.66
N THR A 9 10.70 42.84 -29.29
CA THR A 9 12.02 42.41 -28.82
C THR A 9 11.95 41.63 -27.51
N VAL A 10 11.08 42.04 -26.59
CA VAL A 10 10.90 41.33 -25.31
C VAL A 10 10.31 39.94 -25.53
N ILE A 11 9.30 39.83 -26.40
CA ILE A 11 8.70 38.53 -26.75
C ILE A 11 9.73 37.62 -27.42
N MET A 12 10.50 38.15 -28.38
CA MET A 12 11.55 37.39 -29.08
C MET A 12 12.59 36.85 -28.10
N VAL A 13 13.10 37.70 -27.19
CA VAL A 13 14.08 37.27 -26.17
C VAL A 13 13.49 36.20 -25.26
N PHE A 14 12.22 36.34 -24.85
CA PHE A 14 11.57 35.35 -23.98
C PHE A 14 11.46 33.98 -24.66
N THR A 15 11.07 33.94 -25.93
CA THR A 15 10.98 32.68 -26.70
C THR A 15 12.34 32.01 -26.90
N ILE A 16 13.41 32.78 -27.08
CA ILE A 16 14.77 32.24 -27.24
C ILE A 16 15.25 31.61 -25.92
N VAL A 17 14.93 32.22 -24.77
CA VAL A 17 15.31 31.68 -23.45
C VAL A 17 14.60 30.36 -23.15
N GLU A 18 13.32 30.23 -23.51
CA GLU A 18 12.59 28.96 -23.36
C GLU A 18 13.18 27.87 -24.25
N LEU A 19 13.51 28.19 -25.51
CA LEU A 19 14.11 27.24 -26.43
C LEU A 19 15.51 26.77 -25.99
N ALA A 20 16.29 27.66 -25.38
CA ALA A 20 17.62 27.34 -24.87
C ALA A 20 17.58 26.41 -23.64
N LYS A 21 16.49 26.40 -22.86
CA LYS A 21 16.31 25.45 -21.76
C LYS A 21 16.15 24.01 -22.26
N GLU A 22 15.43 23.84 -23.37
CA GLU A 22 15.20 22.53 -23.98
C GLU A 22 16.45 22.00 -24.71
N ALA A 23 17.33 22.90 -25.18
CA ALA A 23 18.55 22.54 -25.90
C ALA A 23 19.71 22.08 -24.99
N GLY A 24 19.52 22.11 -23.66
CA GLY A 24 20.45 21.51 -22.71
C GLY A 24 20.34 19.99 -22.74
N ALA A 25 20.96 19.35 -23.73
CA ALA A 25 21.21 17.92 -23.67
C ALA A 25 22.18 17.65 -22.52
N GLU A 26 21.66 17.24 -21.36
CA GLU A 26 22.48 16.71 -20.27
C GLU A 26 23.25 15.48 -20.78
N PRO A 27 24.58 15.41 -20.62
CA PRO A 27 25.31 14.18 -20.81
C PRO A 27 24.78 13.13 -19.84
N TYR A 28 24.48 11.93 -20.32
CA TYR A 28 24.22 10.79 -19.44
C TYR A 28 25.54 10.45 -18.72
N ASP A 29 25.64 10.82 -17.45
CA ASP A 29 26.62 10.23 -16.53
C ASP A 29 26.14 8.81 -16.20
N ASP A 30 26.74 7.81 -16.86
CA ASP A 30 26.75 6.41 -16.40
C ASP A 30 27.64 6.35 -15.15
N ASP A 31 27.15 6.86 -14.02
CA ASP A 31 27.71 6.54 -12.71
C ASP A 31 27.18 5.16 -12.32
N ASP A 32 28.04 4.15 -12.49
CA ASP A 32 27.83 2.76 -12.09
C ASP A 32 27.56 2.64 -10.57
N ASN A 33 26.38 3.05 -10.12
CA ASN A 33 25.80 2.64 -8.85
C ASN A 33 24.84 1.49 -9.11
N TYR A 34 25.40 0.35 -9.51
CA TYR A 34 24.69 -0.92 -9.50
C TYR A 34 24.55 -1.36 -8.04
N PRO A 35 23.33 -1.38 -7.46
CA PRO A 35 23.15 -2.02 -6.17
C PRO A 35 23.47 -3.51 -6.35
N PRO A 36 24.25 -4.13 -5.44
CA PRO A 36 24.55 -5.56 -5.53
C PRO A 36 23.25 -6.35 -5.65
N GLU A 37 23.11 -7.13 -6.73
CA GLU A 37 21.95 -7.96 -7.06
C GLU A 37 21.81 -9.21 -6.16
N ASP A 38 22.55 -9.24 -5.06
CA ASP A 38 22.68 -10.39 -4.18
C ASP A 38 21.51 -10.50 -3.17
N ASP A 39 20.59 -9.52 -3.15
CA ASP A 39 19.53 -9.44 -2.13
C ASP A 39 18.15 -9.91 -2.63
N TYR A 40 18.07 -10.59 -3.78
CA TYR A 40 16.93 -11.46 -4.10
C TYR A 40 17.10 -12.82 -3.41
N SER A 41 17.20 -12.77 -2.08
CA SER A 41 17.21 -13.95 -1.21
C SER A 41 15.97 -14.80 -1.49
N GLU A 42 16.17 -16.11 -1.70
CA GLU A 42 15.15 -17.15 -1.93
C GLU A 42 14.02 -17.16 -0.86
N ASN A 43 14.17 -16.40 0.23
CA ASN A 43 13.23 -16.26 1.33
C ASN A 43 12.25 -15.07 1.19
N ALA A 44 12.39 -14.23 0.16
CA ALA A 44 11.47 -13.10 -0.04
C ALA A 44 10.03 -13.58 -0.25
N ILE A 45 9.85 -14.68 -0.98
CA ILE A 45 8.55 -15.31 -1.20
C ILE A 45 8.02 -15.92 0.10
N ASP A 46 8.87 -16.53 0.92
CA ASP A 46 8.49 -17.09 2.21
C ASP A 46 8.06 -16.02 3.21
N HIS A 47 8.72 -14.86 3.25
CA HIS A 47 8.32 -13.75 4.11
C HIS A 47 6.98 -13.11 3.67
N LEU A 48 6.72 -13.05 2.37
CA LEU A 48 5.45 -12.64 1.80
C LEU A 48 4.34 -13.68 2.08
N LEU A 49 4.63 -14.98 1.93
CA LEU A 49 3.71 -16.07 2.25
C LEU A 49 3.44 -16.20 3.74
N GLN A 50 4.41 -15.92 4.62
CA GLN A 50 4.23 -15.95 6.07
C GLN A 50 3.29 -14.82 6.54
N SER A 51 3.30 -13.68 5.84
CA SER A 51 2.31 -12.63 6.04
C SER A 51 0.91 -13.04 5.56
N ALA A 52 0.82 -13.83 4.49
CA ALA A 52 -0.44 -14.39 3.97
C ALA A 52 -0.95 -15.59 4.79
N GLN A 53 -0.05 -16.36 5.42
CA GLN A 53 -0.33 -17.45 6.36
C GLN A 53 -0.81 -16.93 7.73
N LYS A 54 -0.85 -15.61 7.98
CA LYS A 54 -1.63 -15.01 9.09
C LYS A 54 -3.16 -15.15 8.88
N ARG A 55 -3.63 -16.29 8.38
CA ARG A 55 -5.04 -16.70 8.39
C ARG A 55 -5.17 -18.10 9.03
N ALA A 56 -4.57 -18.30 10.19
CA ALA A 56 -4.85 -19.50 11.00
C ALA A 56 -6.15 -19.36 11.83
N CYS A 57 -6.59 -18.12 12.08
CA CYS A 57 -7.84 -17.86 12.79
C CYS A 57 -8.38 -16.45 12.47
N ILE A 58 -9.70 -16.27 12.56
CA ILE A 58 -10.41 -15.01 12.37
C ILE A 58 -10.21 -14.14 13.61
N ARG A 59 -9.67 -12.93 13.42
CA ARG A 59 -9.46 -11.97 14.50
C ARG A 59 -10.81 -11.53 15.12
N ARG A 60 -10.76 -11.03 16.36
CA ARG A 60 -11.94 -10.47 17.05
C ARG A 60 -12.61 -9.40 16.16
N GLY A 61 -13.92 -9.49 16.01
CA GLY A 61 -14.71 -8.59 15.16
C GLY A 61 -14.67 -8.93 13.66
N GLY A 62 -13.87 -9.91 13.23
CA GLY A 62 -13.86 -10.42 11.86
C GLY A 62 -15.08 -11.29 11.55
N ASN A 63 -15.37 -11.45 10.26
CA ASN A 63 -16.50 -12.25 9.78
C ASN A 63 -16.22 -13.76 9.93
N CYS A 64 -17.17 -14.50 10.52
CA CYS A 64 -17.13 -15.95 10.72
C CYS A 64 -18.32 -16.71 10.12
N ASP A 65 -19.08 -16.11 9.19
CA ASP A 65 -20.28 -16.69 8.56
C ASP A 65 -20.08 -18.15 8.08
N HIS A 66 -18.99 -18.44 7.38
CA HIS A 66 -18.70 -19.78 6.84
C HIS A 66 -17.82 -20.65 7.76
N ARG A 67 -17.29 -20.09 8.86
CA ARG A 67 -16.31 -20.76 9.73
C ARG A 67 -16.46 -20.33 11.19
N PRO A 68 -17.48 -20.85 11.90
CA PRO A 68 -17.77 -20.43 13.27
C PRO A 68 -16.70 -20.84 14.30
N ASN A 69 -15.88 -21.85 13.98
CA ASN A 69 -14.86 -22.40 14.89
C ASN A 69 -13.45 -21.82 14.69
N ASP A 70 -13.22 -21.04 13.62
CA ASP A 70 -11.89 -20.51 13.29
C ASP A 70 -11.59 -19.21 14.06
N CYS A 71 -12.39 -18.82 15.06
CA CYS A 71 -12.22 -17.57 15.80
C CYS A 71 -10.99 -17.62 16.76
N CYS A 72 -10.08 -16.65 16.67
CA CYS A 72 -8.84 -16.62 17.47
C CYS A 72 -9.08 -16.55 18.99
N TYR A 73 -8.11 -17.04 19.80
CA TYR A 73 -8.13 -16.93 21.26
C TYR A 73 -9.36 -17.55 21.94
N ASN A 74 -9.89 -18.63 21.36
CA ASN A 74 -11.13 -19.23 21.81
C ASN A 74 -12.24 -18.16 21.85
N SER A 75 -12.44 -17.39 20.78
CA SER A 75 -13.62 -16.52 20.69
C SER A 75 -14.81 -17.30 20.15
N SER A 76 -16.04 -16.88 20.51
CA SER A 76 -17.24 -17.47 19.94
C SER A 76 -17.74 -16.64 18.76
N CYS A 77 -18.06 -17.31 17.67
CA CYS A 77 -18.77 -16.70 16.55
C CYS A 77 -20.22 -16.39 16.97
N ARG A 78 -20.63 -15.13 16.87
CA ARG A 78 -21.99 -14.69 17.22
C ARG A 78 -22.63 -14.02 16.02
N CYS A 79 -23.80 -14.50 15.64
CA CYS A 79 -24.62 -13.97 14.55
C CYS A 79 -25.82 -13.21 15.10
N ASN A 80 -26.43 -12.40 14.23
CA ASN A 80 -27.69 -11.73 14.56
C ASN A 80 -28.85 -12.74 14.63
N LEU A 81 -30.04 -12.31 15.08
CA LEU A 81 -31.23 -13.17 15.16
C LEU A 81 -31.64 -13.79 13.81
N TRP A 82 -31.22 -13.16 12.71
CA TRP A 82 -31.46 -13.61 11.35
C TRP A 82 -30.38 -14.57 10.82
N GLY A 83 -29.40 -14.95 11.64
CA GLY A 83 -28.31 -15.85 11.25
C GLY A 83 -27.29 -15.22 10.29
N SER A 84 -27.33 -13.91 10.08
CA SER A 84 -26.44 -13.16 9.19
C SER A 84 -25.52 -12.22 9.96
N ASN A 85 -24.40 -11.81 9.33
CA ASN A 85 -23.37 -10.91 9.89
C ASN A 85 -22.72 -11.49 11.15
N CYS A 86 -22.23 -12.72 11.05
CA CYS A 86 -21.58 -13.42 12.13
C CYS A 86 -20.19 -12.86 12.41
N ARG A 87 -19.89 -12.56 13.69
CA ARG A 87 -18.58 -12.01 14.09
C ARG A 87 -17.97 -12.72 15.28
N CYS A 88 -16.64 -12.83 15.28
CA CYS A 88 -15.90 -13.39 16.41
C CYS A 88 -15.93 -12.43 17.62
N GLN A 89 -16.62 -12.81 18.69
CA GLN A 89 -16.73 -12.03 19.94
C GLN A 89 -16.06 -12.73 21.12
N ARG A 90 -15.74 -11.96 22.17
CA ARG A 90 -15.21 -12.53 23.43
C ARG A 90 -16.21 -13.52 24.01
N MET A 91 -15.71 -14.68 24.46
CA MET A 91 -16.44 -15.50 25.42
C MET A 91 -16.86 -14.62 26.60
N GLY A 92 -18.15 -14.64 26.93
CA GLY A 92 -18.67 -13.87 28.07
C GLY A 92 -18.07 -14.37 29.38
N LEU A 93 -18.09 -13.51 30.42
CA LEU A 93 -17.57 -13.84 31.76
C LEU A 93 -18.11 -15.18 32.29
N PHE A 94 -19.37 -15.48 32.03
CA PHE A 94 -20.04 -16.68 32.51
C PHE A 94 -19.68 -17.97 31.75
N GLN A 95 -18.95 -17.89 30.62
CA GLN A 95 -18.47 -19.10 29.93
C GLN A 95 -17.16 -19.65 30.49
N LYS A 96 -16.50 -18.92 31.41
CA LYS A 96 -15.25 -19.35 32.07
C LYS A 96 -15.46 -20.20 33.33
N TRP A 97 -16.66 -20.16 33.92
CA TRP A 97 -16.97 -20.75 35.24
C TRP A 97 -17.84 -22.01 35.16
N GLY A 98 -18.14 -22.50 33.95
CA GLY A 98 -19.05 -23.62 33.70
C GLY A 98 -18.35 -24.92 33.26
N LYS A 99 -17.11 -25.16 33.71
CA LYS A 99 -16.44 -26.47 33.59
C LYS A 99 -16.09 -26.95 34.99
#